data_AF-A0A5P9BET2-F1
#
_entry.id   AF-A0A5P9BET2-F1
#
_cell.length_a   1.000
_cell.length_b   1.000
_cell.length_c   1.000
_cell.angle_alpha   90.00
_cell.angle_beta   90.00
_cell.angle_gamma   90.00
#
_symmetry.space_group_name_H-M   'P 1'
#
loop_
_entity.id
_entity.type
_entity.pdbx_description
1 polymer ?
#
loop_
_entity_poly.entity_id
_entity_poly.type
_entity_poly.pdbx_seq_one_letter_code
_entity_poly.pdbx_strand_id
1 'polypeptide(L)' 'MKCEMNQSESNNEESNEISQEACSEQDKLRTAYVKERTNLEVVEIELNRSKIMVIDEQGRKRRVPILSEH' A
#
# COMPACT_ATOMS: atom_id res chain seq x y z
N MET A 1 -7.74 21.18 9.47
CA MET A 1 -9.08 20.59 9.26
C MET A 1 -9.25 19.50 10.32
N LYS A 2 -10.45 19.40 10.91
CA LYS A 2 -10.73 18.70 12.18
C LYS A 2 -10.40 17.19 12.15
N CYS A 3 -9.52 16.77 13.05
CA CYS A 3 -9.54 15.45 13.67
C CYS A 3 -10.52 15.52 14.85
N GLU A 4 -11.74 14.99 14.71
CA GLU A 4 -12.66 14.75 15.83
C GLU A 4 -12.99 13.26 15.87
N MET A 5 -12.67 12.62 17.00
CA MET A 5 -13.47 11.53 17.56
C MET A 5 -13.29 11.57 19.08
N ASN A 6 -14.30 12.11 19.78
CA ASN A 6 -14.36 12.18 21.23
C ASN A 6 -14.53 10.80 21.87
N GLN A 7 -13.74 10.48 22.90
CA GLN A 7 -14.24 10.18 24.26
C GLN A 7 -13.12 9.71 25.21
N SER A 8 -12.72 10.58 26.13
CA SER A 8 -12.72 10.36 27.59
C SER A 8 -12.06 11.56 28.28
N GLU A 9 -12.80 12.21 29.17
CA GLU A 9 -12.36 13.36 29.94
C GLU A 9 -11.33 12.94 30.99
N SER A 10 -10.16 13.56 30.98
CA SER A 10 -9.37 13.78 32.20
C SER A 10 -8.49 15.00 32.03
N ASN A 11 -8.74 15.96 32.91
CA ASN A 11 -8.08 17.26 33.01
C ASN A 11 -6.57 17.08 33.22
N ASN A 12 -5.75 17.63 32.32
CA ASN A 12 -4.40 18.11 32.65
C ASN A 12 -3.89 19.01 31.52
N GLU A 13 -3.49 20.23 31.87
CA GLU A 13 -3.07 21.31 30.97
C GLU A 13 -1.67 21.10 30.33
N GLU A 14 -1.25 19.85 30.13
CA GLU A 14 0.02 19.48 29.46
C GLU A 14 -0.21 18.82 28.08
N SER A 15 -1.44 18.89 27.56
CA SER A 15 -1.95 17.91 26.56
C SER A 15 -1.97 18.38 25.10
N ASN A 16 -1.44 19.55 24.75
CA ASN A 16 -1.66 20.12 23.40
C ASN A 16 -0.68 19.62 22.31
N GLU A 17 0.46 19.04 22.67
CA GLU A 17 1.45 18.51 21.70
C GLU A 17 1.15 17.05 21.31
N ILE A 18 0.74 16.21 22.26
CA ILE A 18 0.46 14.77 22.05
C ILE A 18 -0.69 14.55 21.05
N SER A 19 -1.72 15.41 21.08
CA SER A 19 -2.89 15.28 20.19
C SER A 19 -2.61 15.68 18.73
N GLN A 20 -1.62 16.54 18.48
CA GLN A 20 -1.22 16.92 17.12
C GLN A 20 -0.40 15.85 16.43
N GLU A 21 0.50 15.18 17.17
CA GLU A 21 1.32 14.09 16.65
C GLU A 21 0.48 12.88 16.22
N ALA A 22 -0.48 12.45 17.04
CA ALA A 22 -1.35 11.31 16.72
C ALA A 22 -2.23 11.55 15.48
N CYS A 23 -2.77 12.76 15.29
CA CYS A 23 -3.52 13.13 14.08
C CYS A 23 -2.57 13.13 12.85
N SER A 24 -1.32 13.58 13.01
CA SER A 24 -0.30 13.52 11.95
C SER A 24 0.07 12.08 11.57
N GLU A 25 0.10 11.16 12.53
CA GLU A 25 0.42 9.75 12.29
C GLU A 25 -0.71 9.04 11.55
N GLN A 26 -1.97 9.31 11.91
CA GLN A 26 -3.12 8.77 11.19
C GLN A 26 -3.16 9.24 9.73
N ASP A 27 -2.87 10.52 9.48
CA ASP A 27 -2.77 11.05 8.13
C ASP A 27 -1.60 10.42 7.35
N LYS A 28 -0.42 10.25 7.98
CA LYS A 28 0.73 9.56 7.38
C LYS A 28 0.36 8.12 7.00
N LEU A 29 -0.28 7.38 7.90
CA LEU A 29 -0.73 6.00 7.66
C LEU A 29 -1.74 5.94 6.52
N ARG A 30 -2.72 6.86 6.50
CA ARG A 30 -3.71 6.95 5.44
C ARG A 30 -3.07 7.25 4.09
N THR A 31 -2.17 8.23 4.03
CA THR A 31 -1.44 8.57 2.81
C THR A 31 -0.58 7.41 2.33
N ALA A 32 0.14 6.74 3.24
CA ALA A 32 0.94 5.57 2.92
C ALA A 32 0.09 4.43 2.35
N TYR A 33 -1.05 4.14 2.98
CA TYR A 33 -1.99 3.12 2.50
C TYR A 33 -2.54 3.44 1.11
N VAL A 34 -3.02 4.66 0.89
CA VAL A 34 -3.57 5.06 -0.41
C VAL A 34 -2.49 4.96 -1.49
N LYS A 35 -1.28 5.44 -1.21
CA LYS A 35 -0.14 5.35 -2.11
C LYS A 35 0.17 3.90 -2.46
N GLU A 36 0.29 3.04 -1.45
CA GLU A 36 0.66 1.64 -1.66
C GLU A 36 -0.42 0.87 -2.41
N ARG A 37 -1.69 1.12 -2.11
CA ARG A 37 -2.82 0.54 -2.85
C ARG A 37 -2.75 0.88 -4.35
N THR A 38 -2.46 2.14 -4.69
CA THR A 38 -2.31 2.54 -6.10
C THR A 38 -1.07 1.90 -6.75
N ASN A 39 0.05 1.78 -6.02
CA ASN A 39 1.22 1.09 -6.53
C ASN A 39 0.94 -0.38 -6.83
N LEU A 40 0.24 -1.08 -5.92
CA LEU A 40 -0.11 -2.49 -6.07
C LEU A 40 -1.00 -2.73 -7.29
N GLU A 41 -1.98 -1.87 -7.53
CA GLU A 41 -2.84 -1.97 -8.73
C GLU A 41 -2.03 -1.90 -10.02
N VAL A 42 -1.07 -0.97 -10.12
CA VAL A 42 -0.18 -0.84 -11.28
C VAL A 42 0.66 -2.10 -11.44
N VAL A 43 1.28 -2.58 -10.37
CA VAL A 43 2.12 -3.79 -10.38
C VAL A 43 1.31 -5.02 -10.83
N GLU A 44 0.09 -5.18 -10.34
CA GLU A 44 -0.77 -6.31 -10.71
C GLU A 44 -1.14 -6.27 -12.20
N ILE A 45 -1.46 -5.10 -12.75
CA ILE A 45 -1.71 -4.93 -14.19
C ILE A 45 -0.44 -5.28 -15.00
N GLU A 46 0.72 -4.79 -14.58
CA GLU A 46 1.99 -5.05 -15.26
C GLU A 46 2.37 -6.53 -15.25
N LEU A 47 2.23 -7.21 -14.11
CA LEU A 47 2.47 -8.65 -14.00
C LEU A 47 1.53 -9.45 -14.88
N ASN A 48 0.23 -9.10 -14.91
CA ASN A 48 -0.76 -9.76 -15.76
C ASN A 48 -0.48 -9.58 -17.26
N ARG A 49 0.07 -8.43 -17.68
CA ARG A 49 0.44 -8.18 -19.08
C ARG A 49 1.80 -8.79 -19.46
N SER A 50 2.66 -9.02 -18.48
CA SER A 50 4.02 -9.52 -18.69
C SER A 50 4.04 -10.99 -19.10
N LYS A 51 5.01 -11.36 -19.95
CA LYS A 51 5.17 -12.73 -20.46
C LYS A 51 6.64 -13.10 -20.42
N ILE A 52 6.98 -14.18 -19.71
CA ILE A 52 8.31 -14.76 -19.76
C ILE A 52 8.34 -15.78 -20.90
N MET A 53 9.30 -15.61 -21.81
CA MET A 53 9.55 -16.55 -22.90
C MET A 53 10.92 -17.18 -22.71
N VAL A 54 10.94 -18.51 -22.62
CA VAL A 54 12.17 -19.29 -22.49
C VAL A 54 12.46 -19.98 -23.82
N ILE A 55 13.73 -19.96 -24.23
CA ILE A 55 14.22 -20.69 -25.39
C ILE A 55 15.11 -21.81 -24.88
N ASP A 56 14.80 -23.05 -25.23
CA ASP A 56 15.63 -24.20 -24.85
C ASP A 56 16.83 -24.39 -25.78
N GLU A 57 17.71 -25.33 -25.44
CA GLU A 57 18.92 -25.65 -26.20
C GLU A 57 18.62 -26.07 -27.66
N GLN A 58 17.40 -26.53 -27.94
CA GLN A 58 16.95 -26.90 -29.29
C GLN A 58 16.26 -25.72 -30.02
N GLY A 59 16.27 -24.52 -29.43
CA GLY A 59 15.66 -23.31 -29.98
C GLY A 59 14.14 -23.24 -29.82
N ARG A 60 13.51 -24.15 -29.06
CA ARG A 60 12.06 -24.17 -28.88
C ARG A 60 11.64 -23.13 -27.87
N LYS A 61 10.60 -22.37 -28.22
CA LYS A 61 10.03 -21.30 -27.37
C LYS A 61 8.95 -21.86 -26.45
N ARG A 62 9.04 -21.57 -25.16
CA ARG A 62 8.00 -21.89 -24.16
C ARG A 62 7.60 -20.64 -23.40
N ARG A 63 6.30 -20.46 -23.18
CA ARG A 63 5.76 -19.39 -22.33
C ARG A 63 5.75 -19.88 -20.88
N VAL A 64 6.24 -19.06 -19.97
CA VAL A 64 6.18 -19.28 -18.52
C VAL A 64 5.25 -18.23 -17.92
N PRO A 65 4.17 -18.63 -17.23
CA PRO A 65 3.29 -17.71 -16.52
C PRO A 65 4.02 -17.14 -15.28
N ILE A 66 3.80 -15.85 -14.99
CA ILE A 66 4.40 -15.18 -13.82
C ILE A 66 3.56 -15.43 -12.57
N LEU A 67 2.24 -15.47 -12.73
CA LEU A 67 1.28 -15.78 -11.68
C LEU A 67 0.73 -17.19 -11.95
N SER A 68 0.61 -18.01 -10.90
CA SER A 68 -0.20 -19.22 -11.00
C SER A 68 -1.65 -18.79 -11.13
N GLU A 69 -2.35 -19.28 -12.15
CA GLU A 69 -3.81 -19.18 -12.18
C GLU A 69 -4.34 -19.78 -10.85
N HIS A 70 -5.22 -19.05 -10.17
CA HIS A 70 -5.90 -19.49 -8.96
C HIS A 70 -7.19 -20.21 -9.31
#